data_AF-A0A2E9CWW8-F1
#
_entry.id   AF-A0A2E9CWW8-F1
#
_cell.length_a   1.000
_cell.length_b   1.000
_cell.length_c   1.000
_cell.angle_alpha   90.00
_cell.angle_beta   90.00
_cell.angle_gamma   90.00
#
_symmetry.space_group_name_H-M   'P 1'
#
loop_
_entity.id
_entity.type
_entity.pdbx_description
1 polymer ?
#
loop_
_entity_poly.entity_id
_entity_poly.type
_entity_poly.pdbx_seq_one_letter_code
_entity_poly.pdbx_strand_id
1 'polypeptide(L)'
;MSNDFIMKVGESLIAGGPPGTAAEPEVVIGHLNGPFGTAFATLIGNQIKGHTKVLAIMNTDVMVKPATLMVSKVTVKDDKYT
;
A
#
# COMPACT_ATOMS: atom_id res chain seq x y z
N MET A 1 -18.36 -0.35 21.67
CA MET A 1 -17.96 0.15 20.33
C MET A 1 -18.46 -0.87 19.32
N SER A 2 -19.11 -0.44 18.23
CA SER A 2 -19.45 -1.37 17.14
C SER A 2 -18.14 -1.94 16.58
N ASN A 3 -18.00 -3.27 16.61
CA ASN A 3 -16.81 -3.97 16.11
C ASN A 3 -16.76 -4.08 14.58
N ASP A 4 -17.84 -3.68 13.88
CA ASP A 4 -17.88 -3.67 12.43
C ASP A 4 -17.53 -2.27 11.90
N PHE A 5 -16.41 -2.16 11.19
CA PHE A 5 -16.05 -0.97 10.41
C PHE A 5 -15.89 -1.38 8.95
N ILE A 6 -16.44 -0.59 8.03
CA ILE A 6 -16.29 -0.87 6.59
C ILE A 6 -14.85 -0.55 6.14
N MET A 7 -14.32 0.57 6.60
CA MET A 7 -12.98 1.07 6.28
C MET A 7 -12.47 1.97 7.39
N LYS A 8 -11.15 1.96 7.62
CA LYS A 8 -10.41 2.91 8.46
C LYS A 8 -9.21 3.44 7.68
N VAL A 9 -8.81 4.66 8.02
CA VAL A 9 -7.67 5.35 7.41
C VAL A 9 -6.74 5.80 8.52
N GLY A 10 -5.44 5.72 8.26
CA GLY A 10 -4.40 6.21 9.16
C GLY A 10 -3.20 6.70 8.37
N GLU A 11 -2.42 7.58 8.99
CA GLU A 11 -1.18 8.11 8.45
C GLU A 11 -0.18 8.21 9.61
N SER A 12 1.10 8.13 9.28
CA SER A 12 2.19 8.39 10.21
C SER A 12 3.44 8.83 9.46
N LEU A 13 4.18 9.78 10.04
CA LEU A 13 5.50 10.17 9.57
C LEU A 13 6.56 9.78 10.59
N ILE A 14 7.60 9.08 10.13
CA ILE A 14 8.83 8.84 10.88
C ILE A 14 9.99 9.48 10.11
N ALA A 15 10.66 10.42 10.77
CA ALA A 15 11.81 11.16 10.24
C ALA A 15 12.98 11.16 11.24
N GLY A 16 14.07 11.85 10.88
CA GLY A 16 15.29 11.94 11.71
C GLY A 16 16.43 10.99 11.30
N GLY A 17 16.22 10.18 10.25
CA GLY A 17 17.29 9.42 9.60
C GLY A 17 18.12 10.25 8.61
N PRO A 18 18.98 9.60 7.81
CA PRO A 18 19.73 10.27 6.74
C PRO A 18 18.82 11.09 5.78
N PRO A 19 19.37 12.10 5.09
CA PRO A 19 18.60 12.87 4.13
C PRO A 19 17.90 11.98 3.08
N GLY A 20 16.60 12.20 2.88
CA GLY A 20 15.80 11.45 1.92
C GLY A 20 15.28 10.09 2.40
N THR A 21 15.42 9.75 3.69
CA THR A 21 14.94 8.47 4.25
C THR A 21 13.75 8.60 5.19
N ALA A 22 13.07 9.75 5.21
CA ALA A 22 11.82 9.88 5.96
C ALA A 22 10.76 8.96 5.35
N ALA A 23 10.00 8.28 6.20
CA ALA A 23 8.93 7.38 5.80
C ALA A 23 7.58 7.96 6.22
N GLU A 24 6.65 8.02 5.28
CA GLU A 24 5.31 8.58 5.48
C GLU A 24 4.26 7.66 4.83
N PRO A 25 3.89 6.53 5.47
CA PRO A 25 2.81 5.69 5.00
C PRO A 25 1.44 6.34 5.21
N GLU A 26 0.63 6.32 4.14
CA GLU A 26 -0.82 6.56 4.18
C GLU A 26 -1.53 5.22 3.98
N VAL A 27 -2.28 4.77 4.97
CA VAL A 27 -2.82 3.40 5.03
C VAL A 27 -4.34 3.43 5.08
N VAL A 28 -4.95 2.58 4.28
CA VAL A 28 -6.37 2.28 4.31
C VAL A 28 -6.55 0.78 4.62
N ILE A 29 -7.40 0.45 5.59
CA ILE A 29 -7.77 -0.93 5.92
C ILE A 29 -9.28 -1.09 5.85
N GLY A 30 -9.78 -2.16 5.24
CA GLY A 30 -11.21 -2.41 5.12
C GLY A 30 -11.56 -3.81 4.65
N HIS A 31 -12.85 -4.09 4.53
CA HIS A 31 -13.34 -5.38 4.03
C HIS A 31 -13.22 -5.49 2.51
N LEU A 32 -12.81 -6.68 2.03
CA LEU A 32 -12.74 -6.97 0.59
C LEU A 32 -14.12 -7.08 -0.07
N ASN A 33 -15.18 -7.35 0.69
CA ASN A 33 -16.55 -7.29 0.19
C ASN A 33 -17.12 -5.87 0.41
N GLY A 34 -16.75 -4.93 -0.45
CA GLY A 34 -17.19 -3.55 -0.35
C GLY A 34 -16.29 -2.56 -1.11
N PRO A 35 -16.44 -1.25 -0.86
CA PRO A 35 -15.71 -0.20 -1.58
C PRO A 35 -14.18 -0.36 -1.54
N PHE A 36 -13.63 -0.81 -0.39
CA PHE A 36 -12.21 -1.09 -0.25
C PHE A 36 -11.75 -2.22 -1.19
N GLY A 37 -12.51 -3.32 -1.28
CA GLY A 37 -12.22 -4.41 -2.21
C GLY A 37 -12.29 -3.99 -3.68
N THR A 38 -13.27 -3.15 -4.05
CA THR A 38 -13.35 -2.57 -5.40
C THR A 38 -12.11 -1.74 -5.73
N ALA A 39 -11.68 -0.87 -4.80
CA ALA A 39 -10.48 -0.07 -4.97
C ALA A 39 -9.22 -0.95 -5.07
N PHE A 40 -9.09 -1.95 -4.20
CA PHE A 40 -8.00 -2.91 -4.21
C PHE A 40 -7.89 -3.63 -5.56
N ALA A 41 -9.01 -4.20 -6.04
CA ALA A 41 -9.08 -4.91 -7.32
C ALA A 41 -8.78 -4.01 -8.52
N THR A 42 -9.27 -2.76 -8.48
CA THR A 42 -9.01 -1.78 -9.54
C THR A 42 -7.52 -1.41 -9.60
N LEU A 43 -6.90 -1.15 -8.44
CA LEU A 43 -5.50 -0.71 -8.38
C LEU A 43 -4.53 -1.83 -8.76
N ILE A 44 -4.73 -3.06 -8.29
CA ILE A 44 -3.82 -4.17 -8.62
C ILE A 44 -3.83 -4.50 -10.11
N GLY A 45 -4.98 -4.35 -10.78
CA GLY A 45 -5.13 -4.53 -12.22
C GLY A 45 -4.63 -3.35 -13.07
N ASN A 46 -4.34 -2.19 -12.47
CA ASN A 46 -3.98 -0.96 -13.19
C ASN A 46 -2.52 -0.52 -12.93
N GLN A 47 -1.58 -1.27 -13.51
CA GLN A 47 -0.17 -0.92 -13.47
C GLN A 47 0.12 0.31 -14.34
N ILE A 48 0.84 1.29 -13.78
CA ILE A 48 1.19 2.55 -14.45
C ILE A 48 2.69 2.73 -14.33
N LYS A 49 3.37 3.10 -15.42
CA LYS A 49 4.81 3.36 -15.42
C LYS A 49 5.18 4.38 -14.33
N GLY A 50 6.12 4.01 -13.47
CA GLY A 50 6.56 4.82 -12.33
C GLY A 50 5.66 4.77 -11.08
N HIS A 51 4.52 4.07 -11.15
CA HIS A 51 3.61 3.85 -10.02
C HIS A 51 3.12 2.40 -9.98
N THR A 52 4.00 1.49 -9.59
CA THR A 52 3.68 0.06 -9.48
C THR A 52 2.75 -0.21 -8.29
N LYS A 53 1.85 -1.18 -8.44
CA LYS A 53 0.96 -1.67 -7.37
C LYS A 53 1.18 -3.15 -7.15
N VAL A 54 1.85 -3.53 -6.07
CA VAL A 54 2.25 -4.92 -5.82
C VAL A 54 1.74 -5.41 -4.48
N LEU A 55 1.50 -6.72 -4.39
CA LEU A 55 1.23 -7.34 -3.10
C LEU A 55 2.48 -7.26 -2.24
N ALA A 56 2.31 -6.85 -0.98
CA ALA A 56 3.37 -6.97 0.00
C ALA A 56 3.62 -8.46 0.29
N ILE A 57 4.89 -8.87 0.18
CA ILE A 57 5.33 -10.25 0.42
C ILE A 57 6.29 -10.28 1.60
N MET A 58 6.17 -11.30 2.44
CA MET A 58 7.13 -11.57 3.51
C MET A 58 8.38 -12.26 2.95
N ASN A 59 8.20 -13.17 1.99
CA ASN A 59 9.25 -13.91 1.29
C ASN A 59 8.78 -14.22 -0.14
N THR A 60 9.69 -14.74 -0.98
CA THR A 60 9.35 -15.25 -2.32
C THR A 60 8.17 -16.21 -2.24
N ASP A 61 7.16 -15.98 -3.08
CA ASP A 61 5.91 -16.73 -3.15
C ASP A 61 5.07 -16.74 -1.85
N VAL A 62 5.37 -15.85 -0.87
CA VAL A 62 4.65 -15.76 0.40
C VAL A 62 4.16 -14.34 0.65
N MET A 63 2.89 -14.07 0.31
CA MET A 63 2.23 -12.80 0.63
C MET A 63 1.92 -12.65 2.13
N VAL A 64 1.84 -11.42 2.61
CA VAL A 64 1.34 -11.15 3.98
C VAL A 64 -0.18 -11.36 4.09
N LYS A 65 -0.66 -11.59 5.32
CA LYS A 65 -2.09 -11.62 5.67
C LYS A 65 -2.34 -10.63 6.83
N PRO A 66 -3.32 -9.71 6.72
CA PRO A 66 -4.26 -9.53 5.60
C PRO A 66 -3.56 -9.09 4.30
N ALA A 67 -4.19 -9.40 3.15
CA ALA A 67 -3.65 -9.02 1.84
C ALA A 67 -3.44 -7.50 1.79
N THR A 68 -2.23 -7.10 1.43
CA THR A 68 -1.82 -5.69 1.46
C THR A 68 -1.26 -5.31 0.10
N LEU A 69 -1.76 -4.22 -0.47
CA LEU A 69 -1.29 -3.65 -1.73
C LEU A 69 -0.43 -2.42 -1.41
N MET A 70 0.81 -2.42 -1.88
CA MET A 70 1.68 -1.25 -1.80
C MET A 70 1.61 -0.47 -3.11
N VAL A 71 1.48 0.85 -3.01
CA VAL A 71 1.42 1.78 -4.13
C VAL A 71 2.45 2.87 -3.91
N SER A 72 3.30 3.14 -4.90
CA SER A 72 4.29 4.21 -4.75
C SER A 72 3.64 5.60 -4.83
N LYS A 73 3.91 6.43 -3.82
CA LYS A 73 3.51 7.85 -3.78
C LYS A 73 4.33 8.68 -4.77
N VAL A 74 5.63 8.39 -4.86
CA VAL A 74 6.56 9.07 -5.78
C VAL A 74 6.61 8.36 -7.13
N THR A 75 6.81 9.14 -8.20
CA THR A 75 7.05 8.59 -9.54
C THR A 75 8.46 8.00 -9.60
N VAL A 76 8.54 6.68 -9.73
CA VAL A 76 9.80 5.96 -9.89
C VAL A 76 10.29 6.07 -11.33
N LYS A 77 11.54 6.48 -11.54
CA LYS A 77 12.14 6.73 -12.87
C LYS A 77 13.35 5.86 -13.20
N ASP A 78 13.84 5.10 -12.24
CA ASP A 78 15.09 4.34 -12.33
C ASP A 78 14.87 2.95 -11.73
N ASP A 79 15.34 1.92 -12.43
CA ASP A 79 15.17 0.51 -12.09
C ASP A 79 15.86 0.15 -10.76
N LYS A 80 16.81 0.96 -10.28
CA LYS A 80 17.37 0.76 -8.93
C LYS A 80 16.35 0.86 -7.79
N TYR A 81 15.17 1.43 -8.06
CA TYR A 81 14.11 1.68 -7.07
C TYR A 81 12.82 0.89 -7.36
N THR A 82 12.88 -0.12 -8.22
CA THR A 82 11.75 -0.99 -8.58
C THR A 82 11.91 -2.40 -8.03
#